data_AF-A0A372Q7X6-F1
#
_entry.id   AF-A0A372Q7X6-F1
#
_cell.length_a   1.000
_cell.length_b   1.000
_cell.length_c   1.000
_cell.angle_alpha   90.00
_cell.angle_beta   90.00
_cell.angle_gamma   90.00
#
_symmetry.space_group_name_H-M   'P 1'
#
loop_
_entity.id
_entity.type
_entity.pdbx_description
1 polymer ?
#
loop_
_entity_poly.entity_id
_entity_poly.type
_entity_poly.pdbx_seq_one_letter_code
_entity_poly.pdbx_strand_id
1 'polypeptide(L)'
;MSTIITKYVANHKLNKDISNEELSQHALALLELLTDKLKRLKGHQRLQGGYSFSKEQVFLLIPDQRIEWCVSQVTPWCHQYLPHTDRLNPNMYKFVYPCLV
;
A
#
# COMPACT_ATOMS: atom_id res chain seq x y z
N MET A 1 -14.56 -0.58 -13.89
CA MET A 1 -14.21 0.19 -12.66
C MET A 1 -13.92 -0.76 -11.51
N SER A 2 -12.98 -0.43 -10.61
CA SER A 2 -12.90 -1.08 -9.29
C SER A 2 -13.83 -0.35 -8.33
N THR A 3 -15.04 -0.88 -8.15
CA THR A 3 -16.07 -0.29 -7.29
C THR A 3 -15.63 -0.24 -5.82
N ILE A 4 -14.76 -1.16 -5.40
CA ILE A 4 -14.28 -1.30 -4.02
C ILE A 4 -13.43 -0.09 -3.61
N ILE A 5 -12.38 0.24 -4.37
CA ILE A 5 -11.50 1.38 -4.10
C ILE A 5 -12.28 2.69 -4.08
N THR A 6 -13.18 2.86 -5.04
CA THR A 6 -13.98 4.09 -5.18
C THR A 6 -14.86 4.30 -3.94
N LYS A 7 -15.52 3.22 -3.48
CA LYS A 7 -16.33 3.25 -2.25
C LYS A 7 -15.47 3.50 -1.01
N TYR A 8 -14.32 2.82 -0.91
CA TYR A 8 -13.42 2.97 0.23
C TYR A 8 -12.91 4.41 0.36
N VAL A 9 -12.40 4.98 -0.73
CA VAL A 9 -11.92 6.37 -0.79
C VAL A 9 -13.03 7.34 -0.38
N ALA A 10 -14.26 7.14 -0.86
CA ALA A 10 -15.38 8.00 -0.50
C ALA A 10 -15.79 7.86 0.98
N ASN A 11 -15.89 6.64 1.49
CA ASN A 11 -16.32 6.36 2.86
C ASN A 11 -15.31 6.88 3.89
N HIS A 12 -14.01 6.74 3.59
CA HIS A 12 -12.92 7.19 4.45
C HIS A 12 -12.41 8.59 4.11
N LYS A 13 -13.06 9.28 3.15
CA LYS A 13 -12.68 10.62 2.67
C LYS A 13 -11.19 10.73 2.31
N LEU A 14 -10.62 9.65 1.75
CA LEU A 14 -9.21 9.60 1.42
C LEU A 14 -8.89 10.61 0.31
N ASN A 15 -7.80 11.35 0.49
CA ASN A 15 -7.33 12.30 -0.50
C ASN A 15 -5.79 12.36 -0.47
N LYS A 16 -5.20 13.00 -1.48
CA LYS A 16 -3.75 13.13 -1.64
C LYS A 16 -3.07 13.96 -0.54
N ASP A 17 -3.83 14.77 0.20
CA ASP A 17 -3.32 15.68 1.22
C ASP A 17 -3.26 15.00 2.61
N ILE A 18 -3.81 13.79 2.75
CA ILE A 18 -3.70 12.98 3.98
C ILE A 18 -2.25 12.53 4.18
N SER A 19 -1.84 12.53 5.45
CA SER A 19 -0.52 12.06 5.84
C SER A 19 -0.30 10.58 5.52
N ASN A 20 0.96 10.22 5.23
CA ASN A 20 1.33 8.83 4.98
C ASN A 20 1.06 7.91 6.19
N GLU A 21 1.19 8.44 7.41
CA GLU A 21 0.89 7.73 8.66
C GLU A 21 -0.57 7.29 8.70
N GLU A 22 -1.48 8.21 8.41
CA GLU A 22 -2.92 7.95 8.43
C GLU A 22 -3.35 7.07 7.26
N LEU A 23 -2.76 7.26 6.06
CA LEU A 23 -2.95 6.34 4.94
C LEU A 23 -2.47 4.92 5.25
N SER A 24 -1.40 4.77 6.03
CA SER A 24 -0.86 3.46 6.42
C SER A 24 -1.82 2.67 7.29
N GLN A 25 -2.68 3.32 8.07
CA GLN A 25 -3.71 2.64 8.87
C GLN A 25 -4.76 1.93 8.00
N HIS A 26 -4.96 2.42 6.77
CA HIS A 26 -5.90 1.84 5.81
C HIS A 26 -5.30 0.69 4.98
N ALA A 27 -3.97 0.50 5.03
CA ALA A 27 -3.24 -0.48 4.23
C ALA A 27 -3.76 -1.91 4.44
N LEU A 28 -3.88 -2.34 5.69
CA LEU A 28 -4.33 -3.69 6.05
C LEU A 28 -5.79 -3.92 5.65
N ALA A 29 -6.67 -2.96 5.90
CA ALA A 29 -8.09 -3.07 5.54
C ALA A 29 -8.29 -3.16 4.01
N LEU A 30 -7.53 -2.40 3.23
CA LEU A 30 -7.56 -2.49 1.78
C LEU A 30 -6.94 -3.79 1.26
N LEU A 31 -5.92 -4.32 1.95
CA LEU A 31 -5.30 -5.60 1.64
C LEU A 31 -6.30 -6.75 1.74
N GLU A 32 -7.08 -6.80 2.83
CA GLU A 32 -8.14 -7.78 3.05
C GLU A 32 -9.27 -7.66 2.02
N LEU A 33 -9.61 -6.44 1.60
CA LEU A 33 -10.63 -6.19 0.58
C LEU A 33 -10.16 -6.54 -0.84
N LEU A 34 -8.85 -6.48 -1.10
CA LEU A 34 -8.24 -6.67 -2.41
C LEU A 34 -7.39 -7.94 -2.44
N THR A 35 -7.99 -9.09 -2.14
CA THR A 35 -7.30 -10.40 -2.18
C THR A 35 -6.80 -10.81 -3.57
N ASP A 36 -7.39 -10.26 -4.62
CA ASP A 36 -7.03 -10.60 -6.01
C ASP A 36 -6.01 -9.62 -6.59
N LYS A 37 -4.96 -10.17 -7.22
CA LYS A 37 -3.86 -9.40 -7.83
C LYS A 37 -4.34 -8.42 -8.91
N LEU A 38 -5.32 -8.82 -9.72
CA LEU A 38 -5.86 -7.98 -10.79
C LEU A 38 -6.72 -6.84 -10.22
N LYS A 39 -7.40 -7.07 -9.09
CA LYS A 39 -8.07 -6.00 -8.32
C LYS A 39 -7.08 -4.99 -7.74
N ARG A 40 -5.93 -5.43 -7.21
CA ARG A 40 -4.86 -4.54 -6.72
C ARG A 40 -4.28 -3.67 -7.83
N LEU A 41 -3.94 -4.27 -8.98
CA LEU A 41 -3.40 -3.53 -10.12
C LEU A 41 -4.38 -2.46 -10.63
N LYS A 42 -5.67 -2.81 -10.73
CA LYS A 42 -6.71 -1.84 -11.07
C LYS A 42 -6.88 -0.76 -9.99
N GLY A 43 -6.68 -1.11 -8.72
CA GLY A 43 -6.68 -0.17 -7.61
C GLY A 43 -5.55 0.84 -7.69
N HIS A 44 -4.33 0.37 -7.98
CA HIS A 44 -3.15 1.22 -8.22
C HIS A 44 -3.41 2.24 -9.31
N GLN A 45 -3.86 1.78 -10.49
CA GLN A 45 -4.19 2.65 -11.62
C GLN A 45 -5.27 3.68 -11.25
N ARG A 46 -6.26 3.29 -10.44
CA ARG A 46 -7.35 4.19 -10.05
C ARG A 46 -6.91 5.23 -9.02
N LEU A 47 -6.11 4.86 -8.02
CA LEU A 47 -5.59 5.80 -7.04
C LEU A 47 -4.64 6.80 -7.69
N GLN A 48 -3.75 6.34 -8.56
CA GLN A 48 -2.79 7.21 -9.23
C GLN A 48 -3.45 8.09 -10.31
N GLY A 49 -4.24 7.50 -11.21
CA GLY A 49 -4.82 8.22 -12.35
C GLY A 49 -6.16 8.89 -12.07
N GLY A 50 -6.93 8.39 -11.10
CA GLY A 50 -8.28 8.89 -10.79
C GLY A 50 -8.37 9.81 -9.58
N TYR A 51 -7.45 9.68 -8.62
CA TYR A 51 -7.43 10.46 -7.38
C TYR A 51 -6.13 11.23 -7.16
N SER A 52 -5.18 11.11 -8.10
CA SER A 52 -3.90 11.83 -8.08
C SER A 52 -3.05 11.56 -6.84
N PHE A 53 -3.16 10.36 -6.25
CA PHE A 53 -2.25 9.93 -5.20
C PHE A 53 -0.82 9.80 -5.74
N SER A 54 0.16 10.09 -4.89
CA SER A 54 1.56 9.85 -5.22
C SER A 54 1.82 8.35 -5.34
N LYS A 55 2.88 7.95 -6.05
CA LYS A 55 3.28 6.54 -6.14
C LYS A 55 3.48 5.93 -4.74
N GLU A 56 4.10 6.68 -3.84
CA GLU A 56 4.33 6.26 -2.44
C GLU A 56 3.02 6.02 -1.70
N GLN A 57 2.06 6.95 -1.79
CA GLN A 57 0.75 6.81 -1.17
C GLN A 57 -0.04 5.60 -1.72
N VAL A 58 0.09 5.33 -3.02
CA VAL A 58 -0.52 4.15 -3.64
C VAL A 58 0.10 2.86 -3.10
N PHE A 59 1.41 2.81 -2.92
CA PHE A 59 2.09 1.66 -2.32
C PHE A 59 1.72 1.45 -0.85
N LEU A 60 1.50 2.53 -0.09
CA LEU A 60 1.01 2.46 1.29
C LEU A 60 -0.41 1.88 1.35
N LEU A 61 -1.32 2.37 0.50
CA LEU A 61 -2.71 1.92 0.49
C LEU A 61 -2.89 0.50 -0.06
N ILE A 62 -2.09 0.12 -1.05
CA ILE A 62 -2.19 -1.20 -1.69
C ILE A 62 -0.78 -1.78 -1.79
N PRO A 63 -0.32 -2.51 -0.76
CA PRO A 63 0.96 -3.19 -0.80
C PRO A 63 0.99 -4.19 -1.96
N ASP A 64 2.14 -4.28 -2.64
CA ASP A 64 2.36 -5.36 -3.60
C ASP A 64 2.42 -6.70 -2.87
N GLN A 65 1.93 -7.76 -3.51
CA GLN A 65 1.89 -9.13 -2.95
C GLN A 65 3.28 -9.62 -2.49
N ARG A 66 4.37 -9.06 -3.05
CA ARG A 66 5.74 -9.32 -2.57
C ARG A 66 5.98 -8.94 -1.11
N ILE A 67 5.24 -7.97 -0.58
CA ILE A 67 5.34 -7.51 0.81
C ILE A 67 4.51 -8.42 1.74
N GLU A 68 3.40 -8.99 1.29
CA GLU A 68 2.61 -9.96 2.06
C GLU A 68 3.42 -11.21 2.45
N TRP A 69 4.32 -11.67 1.56
CA TRP A 69 5.25 -12.76 1.88
C TRP A 69 6.21 -12.42 3.03
N CYS A 70 6.54 -11.14 3.21
CA CYS A 70 7.37 -10.67 4.32
C CYS A 70 6.60 -10.56 5.64
N VAL A 71 5.28 -10.32 5.60
CA VAL A 71 4.45 -10.21 6.82
C VAL A 71 4.00 -11.58 7.32
N SER A 72 3.76 -12.54 6.42
CA SER A 72 3.30 -13.89 6.78
C SER A 72 4.40 -14.81 7.32
N GLN A 73 5.68 -14.50 7.10
CA GLN A 73 6.79 -15.31 7.59
C GLN A 73 7.68 -14.46 8.49
N VAL A 74 7.72 -14.81 9.79
CA VAL A 74 8.68 -14.31 10.78
C VAL A 74 10.10 -14.71 10.34
N THR A 75 10.63 -14.07 9.31
CA THR A 75 11.94 -14.38 8.72
C THR A 75 12.69 -13.10 8.35
N PRO A 76 13.99 -13.00 8.68
CA PRO A 76 14.83 -11.81 8.45
C PRO A 76 15.20 -11.60 6.97
N TRP A 77 14.55 -12.30 6.03
CA TRP A 77 14.90 -12.34 4.61
C TRP A 77 14.37 -11.16 3.78
N CYS A 78 13.63 -10.23 4.39
CA CYS A 78 13.15 -9.04 3.69
C CYS A 78 14.29 -8.17 3.13
N HIS A 79 15.50 -8.24 3.69
CA HIS A 79 16.63 -7.41 3.26
C HIS A 79 17.10 -7.66 1.81
N GLN A 80 16.94 -8.87 1.27
CA GLN A 80 17.43 -9.22 -0.07
C GLN A 80 16.44 -8.94 -1.21
N TYR A 81 15.18 -8.65 -0.88
CA TYR A 81 14.11 -8.36 -1.85
C TYR A 81 13.57 -6.93 -1.76
N LEU A 82 14.23 -6.08 -0.98
CA LEU A 82 13.97 -4.65 -1.01
C LEU A 82 14.27 -4.12 -2.42
N PRO A 83 13.34 -3.37 -3.05
CA PRO A 83 13.72 -2.61 -4.24
C PRO A 83 14.89 -1.71 -3.85
N HIS A 84 15.88 -1.59 -4.75
CA HIS A 84 17.06 -0.73 -4.59
C HIS A 84 16.69 0.52 -3.79
N THR A 85 17.36 0.71 -2.65
CA THR A 85 17.07 1.66 -1.57
C THR A 85 17.03 3.13 -2.01
N ASP A 86 17.33 3.42 -3.27
CA ASP A 86 17.37 4.75 -3.87
C ASP A 86 15.98 5.35 -4.19
N ARG A 87 14.88 4.59 -4.06
CA ARG A 87 13.53 5.08 -4.44
C ARG A 87 12.50 5.17 -3.33
N LEU A 88 12.75 4.59 -2.16
CA LEU A 88 11.79 4.58 -1.06
C LEU A 88 12.41 5.26 0.15
N ASN A 89 11.74 6.28 0.68
CA ASN A 89 12.16 6.98 1.88
C ASN A 89 12.35 5.98 3.05
N PRO A 90 13.46 6.03 3.81
CA PRO A 90 13.69 5.17 4.99
C PRO A 90 12.55 5.16 6.00
N ASN A 91 11.80 6.27 6.15
CA ASN A 91 10.63 6.31 7.03
C ASN A 91 9.46 5.46 6.50
N MET A 92 9.39 5.18 5.19
CA MET A 92 8.35 4.36 4.58
C MET A 92 8.45 2.88 5.00
N TYR A 93 9.63 2.42 5.43
CA TYR A 93 9.85 1.05 5.88
C TYR A 93 9.05 0.71 7.14
N LYS A 94 8.91 1.67 8.06
CA LYS A 94 8.09 1.50 9.27
C LYS A 94 6.60 1.31 8.96
N PHE A 95 6.14 1.90 7.85
CA PHE A 95 4.74 1.86 7.42
C PHE A 95 4.42 0.64 6.56
N VAL A 96 5.38 0.21 5.73
CA VAL A 96 5.22 -0.94 4.82
C VAL A 96 5.57 -2.27 5.48
N TYR A 97 6.45 -2.27 6.48
CA TYR A 97 6.88 -3.45 7.23
C TYR A 97 6.75 -3.22 8.74
N PRO A 98 5.52 -3.22 9.29
CA PRO A 98 5.31 -3.06 10.73
C PRO A 98 5.94 -4.19 11.57
N CYS A 99 6.34 -5.31 10.96
CA CYS A 99 7.01 -6.43 11.62
C CYS A 99 8.55 -6.29 11.73
N LEU A 100 9.16 -5.22 11.20
CA LEU A 100 10.63 -5.00 11.23
C LEU A 100 11.09 -4.10 12.40
N VAL A 101 10.21 -3.76 13.35
CA VAL A 101 10.51 -2.97 14.55
C VAL A 101 10.48 -3.85 15.80
#